data_AF-A0A973JHJ3-F1
#
_entry.id   AF-A0A973JHJ3-F1
#
_cell.length_a   1.000
_cell.length_b   1.000
_cell.length_c   1.000
_cell.angle_alpha   90.00
_cell.angle_beta   90.00
_cell.angle_gamma   90.00
#
_symmetry.space_group_name_H-M   'P 1'
#
loop_
_entity.id
_entity.type
_entity.pdbx_description
1 polymer ?
#
loop_
_entity_poly.entity_id
_entity_poly.type
_entity_poly.pdbx_seq_one_letter_code
_entity_poly.pdbx_strand_id
1 'polypeptide(L)'
;MLDLVSEELETGPDFVDTTFLEPAAGDGNFLIAILGRKLAAIEARLSPQVWDRESLFALASIYGIELLEDNHADAQVSMLGRFLAWHEGHGTRVGERTRLRRAARFLIATNIRRGNTLTGQAPDGSEIEFSWWHRTPDNLVIREVFKFNSLRADNPAVDLFTTLHEPVVYSPCPISSVFAEGAQ
;
A
#
# COMPACT_ATOMS: atom_id res chain seq x y z
N MET A 1 1.10 20.75 -1.01
CA MET A 1 1.46 19.68 -1.97
C MET A 1 0.31 18.70 -2.14
N LEU A 2 -0.23 18.11 -1.06
CA LEU A 2 -1.40 17.22 -1.16
C LEU A 2 -2.66 17.88 -1.74
N ASP A 3 -2.79 19.20 -1.61
CA ASP A 3 -3.92 19.95 -2.18
C ASP A 3 -3.93 19.99 -3.71
N LEU A 4 -2.81 19.65 -4.35
CA LEU A 4 -2.74 19.53 -5.81
C LEU A 4 -3.38 18.24 -6.33
N VAL A 5 -3.63 17.28 -5.44
CA VAL A 5 -4.19 15.96 -5.76
C VAL A 5 -5.42 15.66 -4.89
N SER A 6 -6.10 16.71 -4.42
CA SER A 6 -7.25 16.57 -3.53
C SER A 6 -8.42 15.87 -4.20
N GLU A 7 -8.60 16.10 -5.50
CA GLU A 7 -9.68 15.48 -6.26
C GLU A 7 -9.51 13.96 -6.30
N GLU A 8 -8.32 13.50 -6.64
CA GLU A 8 -7.97 12.08 -6.70
C GLU A 8 -7.92 11.43 -5.30
N LEU A 9 -7.63 12.20 -4.25
CA LEU A 9 -7.60 11.69 -2.88
C LEU A 9 -8.98 11.59 -2.22
N GLU A 10 -9.93 12.44 -2.57
CA GLU A 10 -11.12 12.66 -1.76
C GLU A 10 -12.45 12.56 -2.51
N THR A 11 -12.49 12.94 -3.79
CA THR A 11 -13.77 13.16 -4.48
C THR A 11 -13.93 12.39 -5.79
N GLY A 12 -12.84 11.98 -6.43
CA GLY A 12 -12.85 11.23 -7.68
C GLY A 12 -13.61 9.91 -7.56
N PRO A 13 -14.07 9.34 -8.69
CA PRO A 13 -14.81 8.08 -8.70
C PRO A 13 -14.00 6.93 -8.09
N ASP A 14 -12.68 6.94 -8.28
CA ASP A 14 -11.74 5.92 -7.79
C ASP A 14 -10.87 6.43 -6.64
N PHE A 15 -11.37 7.38 -5.82
CA PHE A 15 -10.54 8.06 -4.82
C PHE A 15 -9.88 7.11 -3.79
N VAL A 16 -10.54 5.99 -3.48
CA VAL A 16 -9.99 4.96 -2.58
C VAL A 16 -8.80 4.26 -3.24
N ASP A 17 -8.97 3.85 -4.50
CA ASP A 17 -8.03 3.00 -5.24
C ASP A 17 -6.90 3.78 -5.93
N THR A 18 -7.04 5.10 -6.10
CA THR A 18 -5.99 5.97 -6.64
C THR A 18 -4.68 5.79 -5.87
N THR A 19 -3.61 5.43 -6.57
CA THR A 19 -2.32 5.08 -5.97
C THR A 19 -1.36 6.25 -5.85
N PHE A 20 -0.56 6.25 -4.79
CA PHE A 20 0.46 7.26 -4.51
C PHE A 20 1.77 6.59 -4.09
N LEU A 21 2.90 7.13 -4.55
CA LEU A 21 4.23 6.66 -4.18
C LEU A 21 5.05 7.84 -3.64
N GLU A 22 5.57 7.71 -2.42
CA GLU A 22 6.56 8.62 -1.86
C GLU A 22 7.97 8.01 -1.95
N PRO A 23 8.87 8.54 -2.80
CA PRO A 23 10.22 8.00 -2.99
C PRO A 23 11.18 8.24 -1.81
N ALA A 24 10.86 9.11 -0.84
CA ALA A 24 11.65 9.35 0.35
C ALA A 24 10.72 9.57 1.56
N ALA A 25 10.16 8.47 2.05
CA ALA A 25 9.05 8.49 3.00
C ALA A 25 9.40 9.04 4.38
N GLY A 26 10.68 9.08 4.77
CA GLY A 26 11.11 9.49 6.10
C GLY A 26 10.42 8.63 7.16
N ASP A 27 9.95 9.27 8.23
CA ASP A 27 9.14 8.68 9.30
C ASP A 27 7.66 8.49 8.92
N GLY A 28 7.29 8.70 7.65
CA GLY A 28 5.96 8.41 7.12
C GLY A 28 4.95 9.54 7.21
N ASN A 29 5.33 10.76 7.61
CA ASN A 29 4.40 11.90 7.76
C ASN A 29 3.53 12.16 6.52
N PHE A 30 4.11 12.07 5.31
CA PHE A 30 3.36 12.27 4.07
C PHE A 30 2.36 11.12 3.80
N LEU A 31 2.78 9.88 4.04
CA LEU A 31 1.93 8.68 3.91
C LEU A 31 0.74 8.74 4.87
N ILE A 32 0.98 9.16 6.11
CA ILE A 32 -0.04 9.35 7.15
C ILE A 32 -1.04 10.43 6.76
N ALA A 33 -0.56 11.53 6.16
CA ALA A 33 -1.43 12.61 5.69
C ALA A 33 -2.31 12.15 4.52
N ILE A 34 -1.77 11.39 3.56
CA ILE A 34 -2.55 10.77 2.47
C ILE A 34 -3.62 9.83 3.06
N LEU A 35 -3.22 8.91 3.94
CA LEU A 35 -4.12 7.98 4.60
C LEU A 35 -5.22 8.73 5.35
N GLY A 36 -4.86 9.77 6.10
CA GLY A 36 -5.81 10.59 6.84
C GLY A 36 -6.88 11.23 5.94
N ARG A 37 -6.49 11.76 4.78
CA ARG A 37 -7.42 12.35 3.80
C ARG A 37 -8.34 11.29 3.19
N LYS A 38 -7.79 10.15 2.76
CA LYS A 38 -8.60 9.03 2.24
C LYS A 38 -9.60 8.51 3.26
N LEU A 39 -9.19 8.34 4.53
CA LEU A 39 -10.08 7.89 5.60
C LEU A 39 -11.20 8.90 5.89
N ALA A 40 -10.89 10.20 5.92
CA ALA A 40 -11.91 11.24 6.08
C ALA A 40 -12.91 11.25 4.91
N ALA A 41 -12.42 11.04 3.68
CA ALA A 41 -13.28 10.93 2.50
C ALA A 41 -14.16 9.66 2.53
N ILE A 42 -13.62 8.52 2.98
CA ILE A 42 -14.39 7.28 3.22
C ILE A 42 -15.50 7.53 4.24
N GLU A 43 -15.17 8.17 5.36
CA GLU A 43 -16.12 8.49 6.43
C GLU A 43 -17.25 9.41 5.94
N ALA A 44 -16.90 10.43 5.15
CA ALA A 44 -17.86 11.42 4.66
C ALA A 44 -18.75 10.91 3.53
N ARG A 45 -18.28 9.94 2.73
CA ARG A 45 -18.91 9.58 1.44
C ARG A 45 -19.48 8.16 1.41
N LEU A 46 -18.96 7.25 2.24
CA LEU A 46 -19.30 5.83 2.17
C LEU A 46 -20.01 5.37 3.44
N SER A 47 -20.85 4.35 3.28
CA SER A 47 -21.62 3.80 4.38
C SER A 47 -20.73 3.05 5.39
N PRO A 48 -20.99 3.13 6.71
CA PRO A 48 -20.15 2.48 7.72
C PRO A 48 -19.91 0.98 7.53
N GLN A 49 -20.84 0.27 6.88
CA GLN A 49 -20.73 -1.17 6.65
C GLN A 49 -19.59 -1.55 5.69
N VAL A 50 -19.03 -0.60 4.94
CA VAL A 50 -17.92 -0.84 4.01
C VAL A 50 -16.58 -0.30 4.50
N TRP A 51 -16.54 0.47 5.59
CA TRP A 51 -15.34 1.15 6.07
C TRP A 51 -14.15 0.21 6.30
N ASP A 52 -14.36 -0.96 6.90
CA ASP A 52 -13.29 -1.96 7.09
C ASP A 52 -12.63 -2.38 5.77
N ARG A 53 -13.43 -2.57 4.72
CA ARG A 53 -12.93 -2.97 3.41
C ARG A 53 -12.27 -1.80 2.69
N GLU A 54 -12.96 -0.67 2.59
CA GLU A 54 -12.49 0.48 1.81
C GLU A 54 -11.25 1.13 2.44
N SER A 55 -11.14 1.11 3.78
CA SER A 55 -9.94 1.59 4.46
C SER A 55 -8.72 0.69 4.20
N LEU A 56 -8.91 -0.63 4.04
CA LEU A 56 -7.82 -1.52 3.63
C LEU A 56 -7.40 -1.26 2.17
N PHE A 57 -8.34 -0.99 1.27
CA PHE A 57 -7.98 -0.58 -0.10
C PHE A 57 -7.28 0.78 -0.14
N ALA A 58 -7.68 1.72 0.72
CA ALA A 58 -6.95 2.98 0.89
C ALA A 58 -5.51 2.77 1.38
N LEU A 59 -5.27 1.79 2.26
CA LEU A 59 -3.89 1.41 2.63
C LEU A 59 -3.15 0.75 1.46
N ALA A 60 -3.82 -0.13 0.72
CA ALA A 60 -3.23 -0.85 -0.41
C ALA A 60 -2.81 0.08 -1.57
N SER A 61 -3.39 1.28 -1.65
CA SER A 61 -3.05 2.29 -2.67
C SER A 61 -1.91 3.24 -2.27
N ILE A 62 -1.34 3.11 -1.07
CA ILE A 62 -0.26 3.97 -0.59
C ILE A 62 1.06 3.21 -0.58
N TYR A 63 2.07 3.75 -1.26
CA TYR A 63 3.42 3.18 -1.38
C TYR A 63 4.48 4.16 -0.89
N GLY A 64 5.58 3.63 -0.38
CA GLY A 64 6.71 4.43 0.07
C GLY A 64 8.03 3.69 -0.03
N ILE A 65 9.10 4.43 -0.30
CA ILE A 65 10.48 3.96 -0.18
C ILE A 65 11.18 4.82 0.86
N GLU A 66 11.93 4.20 1.76
CA GLU A 66 12.79 4.89 2.72
C GLU A 66 14.16 4.22 2.80
N LEU A 67 15.22 5.02 2.86
CA LEU A 67 16.60 4.51 2.85
C LEU A 67 17.03 4.03 4.23
N LEU A 68 16.74 4.82 5.26
CA LEU A 68 17.21 4.58 6.63
C LEU A 68 16.30 3.59 7.36
N GLU A 69 16.89 2.71 8.15
CA GLU A 69 16.17 1.60 8.81
C GLU A 69 15.20 2.07 9.87
N ASP A 70 15.64 3.03 10.68
CA ASP A 70 14.87 3.67 11.74
C ASP A 70 13.65 4.41 11.15
N ASN A 71 13.87 5.27 10.17
CA ASN A 71 12.79 5.96 9.47
C ASN A 71 11.82 4.97 8.81
N HIS A 72 12.33 3.93 8.15
CA HIS A 72 11.48 2.89 7.53
C HIS A 72 10.60 2.19 8.56
N ALA A 73 11.16 1.81 9.71
CA ALA A 73 10.41 1.20 10.80
C ALA A 73 9.36 2.16 11.38
N ASP A 74 9.75 3.42 11.62
CA ASP A 74 8.87 4.46 12.15
C ASP A 74 7.71 4.78 11.19
N ALA A 75 7.96 4.79 9.87
CA ALA A 75 6.93 4.96 8.86
C ALA A 75 5.88 3.84 8.90
N GLN A 76 6.32 2.57 9.02
CA GLN A 76 5.40 1.44 9.12
C GLN A 76 4.58 1.48 10.42
N VAL A 77 5.23 1.78 11.54
CA VAL A 77 4.57 1.89 12.84
C VAL A 77 3.55 3.03 12.84
N SER A 78 3.93 4.19 12.31
CA SER A 78 3.08 5.39 12.32
C SER A 78 1.88 5.25 11.36
N MET A 79 2.07 4.63 10.19
CA MET A 79 0.98 4.28 9.28
C MET A 79 -0.01 3.30 9.93
N LEU A 80 0.49 2.24 10.57
CA LEU A 80 -0.37 1.28 11.26
C LEU A 80 -1.10 1.96 12.43
N GLY A 81 -0.40 2.78 13.22
CA GLY A 81 -0.97 3.54 14.33
C GLY A 81 -2.10 4.45 13.88
N ARG A 82 -1.90 5.23 12.80
CA ARG A 82 -2.93 6.10 12.23
C ARG A 82 -4.18 5.30 11.82
N PHE A 83 -3.99 4.18 11.14
CA PHE A 83 -5.07 3.31 10.68
C PHE A 83 -5.87 2.73 11.85
N LEU A 84 -5.19 2.16 12.84
CA LEU A 84 -5.83 1.53 14.00
C LEU A 84 -6.56 2.55 14.86
N ALA A 85 -5.96 3.72 15.11
CA ALA A 85 -6.58 4.78 15.89
C ALA A 85 -7.88 5.29 15.24
N TRP A 86 -7.94 5.38 13.90
CA TRP A 86 -9.17 5.74 13.20
C TRP A 86 -10.26 4.69 13.39
N HIS A 87 -9.94 3.40 13.28
CA HIS A 87 -10.88 2.31 13.52
C HIS A 87 -11.37 2.23 14.96
N GLU A 88 -10.48 2.41 15.94
CA GLU A 88 -10.84 2.47 17.37
C GLU A 88 -11.80 3.63 17.66
N GLY A 89 -11.53 4.80 17.08
CA GLY A 89 -12.40 5.97 17.18
C GLY A 89 -13.82 5.74 16.64
N HIS A 90 -14.00 4.76 15.75
CA HIS A 90 -15.28 4.36 15.17
C HIS A 90 -15.88 3.09 15.80
N GLY A 91 -15.32 2.62 16.91
CA GLY A 91 -15.85 1.46 17.66
C GLY A 91 -15.49 0.10 17.06
N THR A 92 -14.62 0.05 16.05
CA THR A 92 -14.12 -1.21 15.49
C THR A 92 -13.03 -1.79 16.39
N ARG A 93 -13.19 -3.06 16.78
CA ARG A 93 -12.18 -3.76 17.58
C ARG A 93 -10.98 -4.14 16.73
N VAL A 94 -9.78 -3.67 17.11
CA VAL A 94 -8.54 -3.87 16.34
C VAL A 94 -7.43 -4.64 17.08
N GLY A 95 -7.80 -5.69 17.80
CA GLY A 95 -6.83 -6.55 18.50
C GLY A 95 -5.81 -7.21 17.56
N GLU A 96 -4.67 -7.66 18.10
CA GLU A 96 -3.57 -8.31 17.35
C GLU A 96 -4.00 -9.44 16.40
N ARG A 97 -5.06 -10.17 16.78
CA ARG A 97 -5.55 -11.33 16.03
C ARG A 97 -6.64 -11.00 15.01
N THR A 98 -7.10 -9.75 14.94
CA THR A 98 -8.17 -9.38 14.00
C THR A 98 -7.64 -9.43 12.57
N ARG A 99 -8.51 -9.85 11.64
CA ARG A 99 -8.19 -9.88 10.21
C ARG A 99 -7.81 -8.49 9.71
N LEU A 100 -8.55 -7.47 10.14
CA LEU A 100 -8.34 -6.07 9.80
C LEU A 100 -6.91 -5.60 10.13
N ARG A 101 -6.44 -5.80 11.37
CA ARG A 101 -5.08 -5.42 11.77
C ARG A 101 -4.00 -6.22 11.07
N ARG A 102 -4.22 -7.53 10.90
CA ARG A 102 -3.26 -8.41 10.20
C ARG A 102 -3.13 -8.04 8.72
N ALA A 103 -4.23 -7.73 8.05
CA ALA A 103 -4.24 -7.26 6.67
C ALA A 103 -3.56 -5.90 6.55
N ALA A 104 -3.90 -4.92 7.40
CA ALA A 104 -3.26 -3.61 7.40
C ALA A 104 -1.74 -3.70 7.57
N ARG A 105 -1.27 -4.49 8.54
CA ARG A 105 0.18 -4.72 8.75
C ARG A 105 0.84 -5.36 7.54
N PHE A 106 0.16 -6.29 6.87
CA PHE A 106 0.68 -6.94 5.66
C PHE A 106 0.81 -5.95 4.51
N LEU A 107 -0.25 -5.20 4.20
CA LEU A 107 -0.27 -4.18 3.15
C LEU A 107 0.84 -3.14 3.37
N ILE A 108 0.96 -2.63 4.60
CA ILE A 108 2.01 -1.66 4.97
C ILE A 108 3.40 -2.27 4.75
N ALA A 109 3.62 -3.51 5.18
CA ALA A 109 4.93 -4.16 5.03
C ALA A 109 5.32 -4.41 3.56
N THR A 110 4.34 -4.69 2.69
CA THR A 110 4.59 -4.91 1.26
C THR A 110 4.67 -3.63 0.44
N ASN A 111 4.09 -2.54 0.92
CA ASN A 111 3.99 -1.28 0.18
C ASN A 111 4.95 -0.19 0.69
N ILE A 112 5.45 -0.29 1.92
CA ILE A 112 6.48 0.61 2.47
C ILE A 112 7.78 -0.16 2.59
N ARG A 113 8.69 0.05 1.64
CA ARG A 113 9.91 -0.75 1.48
C ARG A 113 11.14 0.05 1.88
N ARG A 114 12.10 -0.63 2.50
CA ARG A 114 13.44 -0.07 2.70
C ARG A 114 14.26 -0.20 1.42
N GLY A 115 14.88 0.89 0.98
CA GLY A 115 15.79 0.86 -0.16
C GLY A 115 16.21 2.24 -0.65
N ASN A 116 17.10 2.24 -1.63
CA ASN A 116 17.57 3.45 -2.29
C ASN A 116 16.77 3.68 -3.57
N THR A 117 15.93 4.70 -3.58
CA THR A 117 15.09 5.06 -4.73
C THR A 117 15.88 5.47 -5.98
N LEU A 118 17.13 5.93 -5.83
CA LEU A 118 17.97 6.28 -6.98
C LEU A 118 18.45 5.04 -7.73
N THR A 119 18.82 3.98 -7.01
CA THR A 119 19.32 2.72 -7.60
C THR A 119 18.22 1.66 -7.74
N GLY A 120 17.10 1.84 -7.06
CA GLY A 120 16.02 0.85 -6.94
C GLY A 120 16.43 -0.42 -6.20
N GLN A 121 17.43 -0.33 -5.31
CA GLN A 121 17.97 -1.48 -4.58
C GLN A 121 17.63 -1.44 -3.10
N ALA A 122 17.35 -2.62 -2.54
CA ALA A 122 17.27 -2.86 -1.10
C ALA A 122 18.68 -2.89 -0.48
N PRO A 123 18.81 -2.85 0.87
CA PRO A 123 20.11 -2.83 1.55
C PRO A 123 21.01 -4.04 1.27
N ASP A 124 20.43 -5.18 0.89
CA ASP A 124 21.15 -6.41 0.54
C ASP A 124 21.60 -6.44 -0.94
N GLY A 125 21.31 -5.38 -1.70
CA GLY A 125 21.62 -5.26 -3.12
C GLY A 125 20.57 -5.86 -4.06
N SER A 126 19.51 -6.49 -3.54
CA SER A 126 18.39 -6.95 -4.37
C SER A 126 17.60 -5.76 -4.93
N GLU A 127 16.78 -5.97 -5.95
CA GLU A 127 15.83 -4.94 -6.38
C GLU A 127 14.72 -4.75 -5.33
N ILE A 128 14.22 -3.52 -5.20
CA ILE A 128 13.06 -3.22 -4.37
C ILE A 128 11.82 -3.84 -5.03
N GLU A 129 11.12 -4.70 -4.29
CA GLU A 129 9.88 -5.32 -4.74
C GLU A 129 8.67 -4.72 -4.02
N PHE A 130 7.58 -4.53 -4.76
CA PHE A 130 6.30 -4.10 -4.23
C PHE A 130 5.23 -5.14 -4.52
N SER A 131 4.13 -5.05 -3.78
CA SER A 131 2.89 -5.76 -4.12
C SER A 131 1.91 -4.77 -4.70
N TRP A 132 1.55 -4.95 -5.96
CA TRP A 132 0.43 -4.25 -6.58
C TRP A 132 -0.87 -4.97 -6.25
N TRP A 133 -1.93 -4.20 -6.00
CA TRP A 133 -3.20 -4.69 -5.48
C TRP A 133 -4.33 -4.33 -6.44
N HIS A 134 -4.74 -5.28 -7.28
CA HIS A 134 -5.80 -5.08 -8.26
C HIS A 134 -7.15 -5.44 -7.66
N ARG A 135 -8.03 -4.45 -7.48
CA ARG A 135 -9.41 -4.68 -7.07
C ARG A 135 -10.21 -5.34 -8.20
N THR A 136 -10.95 -6.39 -7.88
CA THR A 136 -11.88 -7.04 -8.82
C THR A 136 -13.29 -6.46 -8.69
N PRO A 137 -14.18 -6.61 -9.70
CA PRO A 137 -15.58 -6.18 -9.61
C PRO A 137 -16.35 -6.79 -8.43
N ASP A 138 -15.93 -7.98 -7.97
CA ASP A 138 -16.54 -8.69 -6.84
C ASP A 138 -15.98 -8.24 -5.47
N ASN A 139 -15.23 -7.13 -5.43
CA ASN A 139 -14.53 -6.62 -4.24
C ASN A 139 -13.51 -7.61 -3.64
N LEU A 140 -12.99 -8.53 -4.46
CA LEU A 140 -11.77 -9.26 -4.14
C LEU A 140 -10.55 -8.43 -4.57
N VAL A 141 -9.38 -8.89 -4.17
CA VAL A 141 -8.10 -8.32 -4.58
C VAL A 141 -7.21 -9.40 -5.15
N ILE A 142 -6.51 -9.07 -6.23
CA ILE A 142 -5.44 -9.87 -6.82
C ILE A 142 -4.13 -9.16 -6.51
N ARG A 143 -3.19 -9.89 -5.90
CA ARG A 143 -1.84 -9.39 -5.61
C ARG A 143 -0.90 -9.76 -6.75
N GLU A 144 -0.13 -8.80 -7.22
CA GLU A 144 0.92 -9.00 -8.22
C GLU A 144 2.24 -8.42 -7.70
N VAL A 145 3.33 -9.18 -7.73
CA VAL A 145 4.65 -8.65 -7.34
C VAL A 145 5.32 -8.02 -8.55
N PHE A 146 5.84 -6.81 -8.36
CA PHE A 146 6.65 -6.13 -9.35
C PHE A 146 7.89 -5.49 -8.72
N LYS A 147 8.90 -5.23 -9.55
CA LYS A 147 10.15 -4.59 -9.15
C LYS A 147 10.08 -3.09 -9.40
N PHE A 148 10.55 -2.27 -8.48
CA PHE A 148 10.50 -0.80 -8.62
C PHE A 148 11.16 -0.29 -9.91
N ASN A 149 12.26 -0.90 -10.34
CA ASN A 149 12.94 -0.50 -11.57
C ASN A 149 12.14 -0.75 -12.85
N SER A 150 11.11 -1.60 -12.83
CA SER A 150 10.22 -1.77 -13.98
C SER A 150 9.36 -0.54 -14.26
N LEU A 151 9.25 0.40 -13.30
CA LEU A 151 8.53 1.66 -13.47
C LEU A 151 9.38 2.76 -14.17
N ARG A 152 10.68 2.54 -14.37
CA ARG A 152 11.59 3.54 -14.93
C ARG A 152 11.61 3.47 -16.47
N ALA A 153 11.41 4.60 -17.14
CA ALA A 153 11.41 4.69 -18.61
C ALA A 153 12.77 4.33 -19.26
N ASP A 154 13.87 4.59 -18.55
CA ASP A 154 15.24 4.41 -19.04
C ASP A 154 15.86 3.09 -18.57
N ASN A 155 15.14 1.97 -18.67
CA ASN A 155 15.74 0.65 -18.45
C ASN A 155 16.18 0.06 -19.81
N PRO A 156 17.42 0.33 -20.30
CA PRO A 156 17.94 -0.24 -21.55
C PRO A 156 18.18 -1.75 -21.48
N ALA A 157 17.83 -2.41 -20.37
CA ALA A 157 17.86 -3.85 -20.20
C ALA A 157 16.44 -4.41 -20.01
N VAL A 158 15.57 -4.16 -20.99
CA VAL A 158 14.65 -5.24 -21.41
C VAL A 158 15.51 -6.20 -22.23
N ASP A 159 16.45 -6.87 -21.57
CA ASP A 159 17.07 -8.05 -22.14
C ASP A 159 15.92 -9.02 -22.39
N LEU A 160 15.79 -9.50 -23.63
CA LEU A 160 14.68 -10.33 -24.10
C LEU A 160 14.48 -11.60 -23.23
N PHE A 161 15.48 -11.94 -22.42
CA PHE A 161 15.52 -13.04 -21.47
C PHE A 161 15.21 -12.68 -20.00
N THR A 162 15.23 -11.39 -19.62
CA THR A 162 14.82 -10.92 -18.27
C THR A 162 13.30 -10.89 -18.13
N THR A 163 12.59 -10.74 -19.25
CA THR A 163 11.12 -10.82 -19.41
C THR A 163 10.54 -12.24 -19.28
N LEU A 164 11.36 -13.26 -18.96
CA LEU A 164 10.90 -14.65 -18.83
C LEU A 164 10.36 -15.02 -17.44
N HIS A 165 10.47 -14.13 -16.44
CA HIS A 165 9.77 -14.34 -15.17
C HIS A 165 8.44 -13.60 -15.24
N GLU A 166 7.37 -14.36 -15.49
CA GLU A 166 6.02 -13.86 -15.29
C GLU A 166 5.93 -13.29 -13.86
N PRO A 167 5.29 -12.13 -13.67
CA PRO A 167 5.12 -11.56 -12.34
C PRO A 167 4.43 -12.59 -11.44
N VAL A 168 4.86 -12.68 -10.18
CA VAL A 168 4.21 -13.59 -9.23
C VAL A 168 2.82 -13.04 -8.92
N VAL A 169 1.80 -13.72 -9.43
CA VAL A 169 0.38 -13.38 -9.24
C VAL A 169 -0.25 -14.36 -8.26
N TYR A 170 -0.94 -13.82 -7.25
CA TYR A 170 -1.64 -14.62 -6.24
C TYR A 170 -3.11 -14.81 -6.60
N SER A 171 -3.73 -15.85 -6.03
CA SER A 171 -5.17 -16.10 -6.21
C SER A 171 -6.02 -14.93 -5.67
N PRO A 172 -7.13 -14.56 -6.33
CA PRO A 172 -8.04 -13.55 -5.80
C PRO A 172 -8.53 -13.90 -4.39
N CYS A 173 -8.48 -12.96 -3.46
CA CYS A 173 -9.02 -13.14 -2.12
C CYS A 173 -9.68 -11.86 -1.57
N PRO A 174 -10.44 -11.93 -0.46
CA PRO A 174 -10.90 -10.72 0.22
C PRO A 174 -9.71 -9.93 0.77
N ILE A 175 -9.69 -8.61 0.61
CA ILE A 175 -8.55 -7.77 1.08
C ILE A 175 -8.23 -7.94 2.58
N SER A 176 -9.22 -8.33 3.38
CA SER A 176 -9.03 -8.65 4.81
C SER A 176 -8.27 -9.97 5.07
N SER A 177 -7.89 -10.72 4.03
CA SER A 177 -7.26 -12.04 4.11
C SER A 177 -5.92 -12.13 3.37
N VAL A 178 -5.42 -11.03 2.81
CA VAL A 178 -4.17 -10.98 2.01
C VAL A 178 -2.93 -11.49 2.75
N PHE A 179 -2.93 -11.46 4.08
CA PHE A 179 -1.85 -11.99 4.90
C PHE A 179 -1.75 -13.53 4.90
N ALA A 180 -2.75 -14.23 4.35
CA ALA A 180 -2.87 -15.69 4.37
C ALA A 180 -2.47 -16.35 3.04
N GLU A 181 -2.12 -15.58 2.01
CA GLU A 181 -1.84 -16.10 0.68
C GLU A 181 -0.47 -16.79 0.59
N GLY A 182 -0.43 -17.96 -0.05
CA GLY A 182 0.78 -18.58 -0.61
C GLY A 182 0.80 -18.38 -2.12
N ALA A 183 1.98 -18.19 -2.71
CA ALA A 183 2.15 -18.06 -4.16
C ALA A 183 1.71 -19.35 -4.88
N GLN A 184 1.15 -19.23 -6.09
CA GLN A 184 0.90 -20.37 -7.00
C GLN A 184 2.18 -20.78 -7.71
#